data_AF-A0A173MZZ6-F1
#
_entry.id   AF-A0A173MZZ6-F1
#
_cell.length_a   1.000
_cell.length_b   1.000
_cell.length_c   1.000
_cell.angle_alpha   90.00
_cell.angle_beta   90.00
_cell.angle_gamma   90.00
#
_symmetry.space_group_name_H-M   'P 1'
#
loop_
_entity.id
_entity.type
_entity.pdbx_description
1 polymer ?
#
loop_
_entity_poly.entity_id
_entity_poly.type
_entity_poly.pdbx_seq_one_letter_code
_entity_poly.pdbx_strand_id
1 'polypeptide(L)'
;MLRKKKKFISKVLLVSMCASIVPATVALAEENTATQENVSNGLTPTPTTSQLRGTASISLKSNATTGYSWTYSIVQGDSIVQTLKGYRSDDTSGTIDGSGGTDFWQFKSVKEGSTTLRFQYSRSGENTVAETREFIVTVDNTMNITVKETGKTAQIKLESNPSTGYQWSYIGMQKSVLVEDSKIYVTAAEQEGKIGSGGTDIWIFRGLQEGPVILEFKYRYPWTGPAIKTKFFKLTVDKELNVDVTYLGEPTSQTFNDINGDGKVNLIDFALLKKYLLDNTVVINKDLADRNCDGKINAIDAALLKKALLA
;
A
#
# COMPACT_ATOMS: atom_id res chain seq x y z
N MET A 1 -3.18 -49.43 -70.40
CA MET A 1 -2.85 -49.55 -68.96
C MET A 1 -1.88 -48.44 -68.57
N LEU A 2 -2.36 -47.42 -67.87
CA LEU A 2 -1.53 -46.31 -67.36
C LEU A 2 -0.79 -46.72 -66.07
N ARG A 3 0.49 -46.33 -65.92
CA ARG A 3 0.96 -45.52 -64.77
C ARG A 3 2.42 -45.07 -64.90
N LYS A 4 2.64 -43.85 -64.37
CA LYS A 4 3.88 -43.14 -63.98
C LYS A 4 4.59 -42.29 -65.06
N LYS A 5 4.33 -40.99 -65.01
CA LYS A 5 5.36 -39.94 -65.17
C LYS A 5 5.28 -38.95 -64.00
N LYS A 6 6.46 -38.56 -63.51
CA LYS A 6 6.75 -37.58 -62.46
C LYS A 6 6.98 -36.17 -63.06
N LYS A 7 6.89 -35.17 -62.16
CA LYS A 7 7.39 -33.77 -62.16
C LYS A 7 6.36 -32.69 -62.55
N PHE A 8 5.93 -31.84 -61.60
CA PHE A 8 6.55 -30.57 -61.11
C PHE A 8 6.44 -29.49 -62.22
N ILE A 9 5.82 -28.30 -62.11
CA ILE A 9 5.49 -27.36 -61.02
C ILE A 9 4.26 -26.56 -61.48
N SER A 10 3.28 -26.31 -60.60
CA SER A 10 2.20 -25.34 -60.86
C SER A 10 2.29 -24.17 -59.88
N LYS A 11 2.31 -22.97 -60.45
CA LYS A 11 2.15 -21.68 -59.76
C LYS A 11 0.68 -21.47 -59.39
N VAL A 12 0.49 -20.59 -58.40
CA VAL A 12 -0.77 -19.91 -58.01
C VAL A 12 -1.75 -20.77 -57.23
N LEU A 13 -1.89 -20.47 -55.93
CA LEU A 13 -3.10 -20.78 -55.17
C LEU A 13 -3.69 -19.47 -54.65
N LEU A 14 -4.92 -19.21 -55.09
CA LEU A 14 -5.81 -18.21 -54.52
C LEU A 14 -6.59 -18.87 -53.36
N VAL A 15 -6.64 -18.14 -52.24
CA VAL A 15 -7.60 -18.16 -51.12
C VAL A 15 -8.62 -19.31 -51.04
N SER A 16 -8.59 -20.05 -49.94
CA SER A 16 -9.82 -20.59 -49.33
C SER A 16 -9.69 -20.73 -47.82
N MET A 17 -10.68 -20.16 -47.13
CA MET A 17 -10.99 -20.25 -45.71
C MET A 17 -10.90 -21.67 -45.16
N CYS A 18 -10.19 -21.85 -44.05
CA CYS A 18 -10.58 -22.79 -42.99
C CYS A 18 -10.08 -22.25 -41.65
N ALA A 19 -11.03 -21.92 -40.79
CA ALA A 19 -10.79 -21.58 -39.41
C ALA A 19 -10.25 -22.82 -38.67
N SER A 20 -9.08 -22.67 -38.06
CA SER A 20 -8.63 -23.57 -37.00
C SER A 20 -8.36 -22.72 -35.77
N ILE A 21 -9.30 -22.82 -34.84
CA ILE A 21 -9.27 -22.28 -33.48
C ILE A 21 -8.04 -22.88 -32.79
N VAL A 22 -7.06 -22.04 -32.46
CA VAL A 22 -6.07 -22.34 -31.43
C VAL A 22 -6.61 -21.73 -30.14
N PRO A 23 -6.75 -22.47 -29.04
CA PRO A 23 -7.05 -21.85 -27.77
C PRO A 23 -5.86 -20.95 -27.41
N ALA A 24 -6.11 -19.64 -27.37
CA ALA A 24 -5.21 -18.67 -26.80
C ALA A 24 -5.02 -19.04 -25.33
N THR A 25 -3.88 -19.65 -25.02
CA THR A 25 -3.34 -19.71 -23.67
C THR A 25 -3.23 -18.28 -23.16
N VAL A 26 -4.11 -17.96 -22.23
CA VAL A 26 -4.23 -16.69 -21.55
C VAL A 26 -2.93 -16.38 -20.80
N ALA A 27 -2.42 -15.20 -21.13
CA ALA A 27 -1.74 -14.21 -20.30
C ALA A 27 -0.78 -14.71 -19.20
N LEU A 28 0.50 -14.48 -19.50
CA LEU A 28 1.48 -13.75 -18.68
C LEU A 28 1.20 -13.69 -17.17
N ALA A 29 2.14 -14.28 -16.42
CA ALA A 29 2.24 -14.21 -14.97
C ALA A 29 2.05 -12.78 -14.42
N GLU A 30 1.07 -12.64 -13.52
CA GLU A 30 0.68 -11.39 -12.86
C GLU A 30 1.65 -11.04 -11.72
N GLU A 31 2.26 -9.86 -11.77
CA GLU A 31 3.07 -9.29 -10.70
C GLU A 31 2.15 -8.61 -9.66
N ASN A 32 1.67 -9.36 -8.66
CA ASN A 32 1.09 -8.77 -7.46
C ASN A 32 2.22 -8.28 -6.55
N THR A 33 2.70 -7.07 -6.79
CA THR A 33 3.89 -6.54 -6.10
C THR A 33 3.48 -5.67 -4.91
N ALA A 34 3.94 -6.02 -3.71
CA ALA A 34 4.09 -5.02 -2.66
C ALA A 34 5.25 -4.13 -3.06
N THR A 35 4.96 -3.09 -3.84
CA THR A 35 5.99 -2.10 -4.12
C THR A 35 6.18 -1.27 -2.85
N GLN A 36 7.37 -1.36 -2.26
CA GLN A 36 7.98 -0.12 -1.82
C GLN A 36 8.21 0.68 -3.10
N GLU A 37 7.19 1.41 -3.56
CA GLU A 37 7.47 2.66 -4.22
C GLU A 37 7.93 3.63 -3.14
N ASN A 38 9.16 3.38 -2.67
CA ASN A 38 10.12 4.45 -2.64
C ASN A 38 10.32 4.87 -4.11
N VAL A 39 9.35 5.57 -4.67
CA VAL A 39 9.76 6.80 -5.35
C VAL A 39 10.23 7.68 -4.20
N SER A 40 11.43 7.41 -3.70
CA SER A 40 12.24 8.44 -3.10
C SER A 40 12.38 9.44 -4.24
N ASN A 41 11.44 10.37 -4.34
CA ASN A 41 11.62 11.60 -5.10
C ASN A 41 12.85 12.22 -4.47
N GLY A 42 14.02 11.93 -5.06
CA GLY A 42 15.34 11.94 -4.43
C GLY A 42 15.58 13.15 -3.54
N LEU A 43 15.14 13.04 -2.29
CA LEU A 43 15.58 13.88 -1.21
C LEU A 43 16.84 13.19 -0.69
N THR A 44 17.98 13.52 -1.30
CA THR A 44 19.10 13.85 -0.42
C THR A 44 18.84 15.28 0.03
N PRO A 45 18.27 15.51 1.22
CA PRO A 45 18.45 16.79 1.86
C PRO A 45 19.94 16.83 2.23
N THR A 46 20.77 17.38 1.35
CA THR A 46 21.91 18.11 1.88
C THR A 46 21.29 19.38 2.44
N PRO A 47 21.28 19.62 3.76
CA PRO A 47 21.01 20.95 4.25
C PRO A 47 22.06 21.85 3.63
N THR A 48 21.70 22.60 2.58
CA THR A 48 22.49 23.76 2.21
C THR A 48 22.22 24.77 3.29
N THR A 49 23.13 24.82 4.28
CA THR A 49 23.21 25.89 5.26
C THR A 49 23.58 27.18 4.53
N SER A 50 22.63 27.79 3.82
CA SER A 50 22.67 29.22 3.58
C SER A 50 22.34 29.88 4.91
N GLN A 51 23.32 30.55 5.50
CA GLN A 51 23.28 31.21 6.80
C GLN A 51 22.33 32.42 6.79
N LEU A 52 21.02 32.18 6.71
CA LEU A 52 19.99 33.11 7.18
C LEU A 52 19.40 32.51 8.46
N ARG A 53 19.92 32.98 9.60
CA ARG A 53 19.54 32.50 10.94
C ARG A 53 18.02 32.41 11.09
N GLY A 54 17.56 31.29 11.62
CA GLY A 54 16.15 31.08 11.96
C GLY A 54 15.21 30.90 10.77
N THR A 55 15.71 30.42 9.63
CA THR A 55 14.86 29.99 8.52
C THR A 55 15.15 28.56 8.08
N ALA A 56 14.11 27.86 7.59
CA ALA A 56 14.23 26.52 7.02
C ALA A 56 13.25 26.36 5.86
N SER A 57 13.57 25.44 4.94
CA SER A 57 12.74 25.17 3.77
C SER A 57 12.36 23.69 3.71
N ILE A 58 11.13 23.42 3.27
CA ILE A 58 10.66 22.08 2.90
C ILE A 58 10.30 22.13 1.42
N SER A 59 10.74 21.13 0.66
CA SER A 59 10.51 21.04 -0.79
C SER A 59 10.00 19.64 -1.14
N LEU A 60 8.88 19.56 -1.84
CA LEU A 60 8.25 18.31 -2.25
C LEU A 60 8.03 18.29 -3.76
N LYS A 61 8.40 17.18 -4.40
CA LYS A 61 8.10 16.98 -5.82
C LYS A 61 6.59 16.90 -6.02
N SER A 62 6.13 17.49 -7.11
CA SER A 62 4.72 17.69 -7.43
C SER A 62 4.55 17.68 -8.94
N ASN A 63 3.42 17.19 -9.45
CA ASN A 63 3.11 17.33 -10.87
C ASN A 63 1.84 18.18 -11.05
N ALA A 64 2.01 19.50 -11.02
CA ALA A 64 0.89 20.44 -11.05
C ALA A 64 -0.01 20.30 -12.29
N THR A 65 0.52 19.80 -13.42
CA THR A 65 -0.24 19.62 -14.67
C THR A 65 -1.30 18.51 -14.58
N THR A 66 -1.26 17.67 -13.54
CA THR A 66 -2.26 16.61 -13.30
C THR A 66 -3.46 17.09 -12.47
N GLY A 67 -3.42 18.34 -11.99
CA GLY A 67 -4.42 18.90 -11.07
C GLY A 67 -4.20 18.52 -9.60
N TYR A 68 -3.07 17.88 -9.28
CA TYR A 68 -2.65 17.58 -7.92
C TYR A 68 -1.76 18.69 -7.36
N SER A 69 -1.91 18.95 -6.06
CA SER A 69 -1.07 19.93 -5.36
C SER A 69 -0.85 19.51 -3.91
N TRP A 70 0.27 19.92 -3.34
CA TRP A 70 0.52 19.76 -1.92
C TRP A 70 -0.13 20.89 -1.11
N THR A 71 -0.80 20.50 -0.03
CA THR A 71 -1.23 21.39 1.05
C THR A 71 -0.61 20.90 2.35
N TYR A 72 -0.49 21.79 3.35
CA TYR A 72 -0.09 21.35 4.69
C TYR A 72 -1.00 21.93 5.77
N SER A 73 -1.02 21.25 6.90
CA SER A 73 -1.65 21.67 8.14
C SER A 73 -0.65 21.55 9.30
N ILE A 74 -0.85 22.37 10.33
CA ILE A 74 -0.12 22.24 11.59
C ILE A 74 -0.87 21.24 12.45
N VAL A 75 -0.24 20.10 12.74
CA VAL A 75 -0.81 19.05 13.59
C VAL A 75 -0.65 19.44 15.07
N GLN A 76 0.49 20.02 15.42
CA GLN A 76 0.83 20.42 16.79
C GLN A 76 1.91 21.51 16.77
N GLY A 77 1.87 22.41 17.76
CA GLY A 77 2.90 23.42 18.00
C GLY A 77 2.69 24.72 17.23
N ASP A 78 3.50 25.72 17.56
CA ASP A 78 3.40 27.10 17.08
C ASP A 78 4.77 27.82 17.12
N SER A 79 5.86 27.05 16.99
CA SER A 79 7.25 27.53 17.09
C SER A 79 7.75 28.21 15.81
N ILE A 80 7.01 28.08 14.70
CA ILE A 80 7.38 28.61 13.38
C ILE A 80 6.23 29.34 12.71
N VAL A 81 6.55 30.18 11.73
CA VAL A 81 5.59 30.81 10.82
C VAL A 81 6.05 30.64 9.37
N GLN A 82 5.12 30.33 8.47
CA GLN A 82 5.44 30.30 7.03
C GLN A 82 5.70 31.72 6.52
N THR A 83 6.84 31.92 5.86
CA THR A 83 7.21 33.18 5.22
C THR A 83 7.04 33.16 3.71
N LEU A 84 7.12 31.98 3.09
CA LEU A 84 6.99 31.83 1.64
C LEU A 84 6.36 30.48 1.28
N LYS A 85 5.54 30.48 0.23
CA LYS A 85 5.12 29.29 -0.52
C LYS A 85 5.36 29.57 -2.00
N GLY A 86 5.87 28.61 -2.73
CA GLY A 86 6.00 28.70 -4.18
C GLY A 86 6.04 27.33 -4.86
N TYR A 87 6.00 27.36 -6.18
CA TYR A 87 6.16 26.20 -7.04
C TYR A 87 7.28 26.50 -8.04
N ARG A 88 8.16 25.52 -8.26
CA ARG A 88 9.22 25.60 -9.27
C ARG A 88 9.01 24.49 -10.30
N SER A 89 8.68 24.85 -11.54
CA SER A 89 8.61 23.91 -12.66
C SER A 89 9.97 23.25 -12.88
N ASP A 90 9.99 21.95 -13.19
CA ASP A 90 11.19 21.25 -13.62
C ASP A 90 11.57 21.63 -15.07
N ASP A 91 10.58 21.98 -15.90
CA ASP A 91 10.81 22.62 -17.19
C ASP A 91 10.88 24.14 -17.02
N THR A 92 12.08 24.70 -17.17
CA THR A 92 12.32 26.15 -17.16
C THR A 92 12.10 26.80 -18.52
N SER A 93 11.94 26.01 -19.59
CA SER A 93 11.68 26.52 -20.95
C SER A 93 10.21 26.85 -21.19
N GLY A 94 9.30 26.23 -20.43
CA GLY A 94 7.85 26.40 -20.58
C GLY A 94 7.30 25.79 -21.87
N THR A 95 8.02 24.85 -22.47
CA THR A 95 7.66 24.24 -23.77
C THR A 95 7.22 22.78 -23.64
N ILE A 96 7.42 22.17 -22.46
CA ILE A 96 7.07 20.79 -22.19
C ILE A 96 5.76 20.74 -21.40
N ASP A 97 4.68 20.46 -22.12
CA ASP A 97 3.38 20.13 -21.52
C ASP A 97 3.52 18.86 -20.66
N GLY A 98 2.97 18.92 -19.44
CA GLY A 98 3.03 17.79 -18.51
C GLY A 98 4.27 17.72 -17.62
N SER A 99 5.18 18.71 -17.71
CA SER A 99 6.35 18.77 -16.85
C SER A 99 5.95 18.93 -15.38
N GLY A 100 6.50 18.06 -14.54
CA GLY A 100 6.38 18.18 -13.10
C GLY A 100 7.15 19.39 -12.55
N GLY A 101 7.24 19.47 -11.23
CA GLY A 101 7.94 20.52 -10.54
C GLY A 101 8.10 20.21 -9.07
N THR A 102 8.38 21.25 -8.30
CA THR A 102 8.64 21.17 -6.86
C THR A 102 7.87 22.28 -6.15
N ASP A 103 6.92 21.91 -5.31
CA ASP A 103 6.36 22.81 -4.32
C ASP A 103 7.40 23.06 -3.21
N PHE A 104 7.52 24.29 -2.74
CA PHE A 104 8.41 24.63 -1.64
C PHE A 104 7.78 25.63 -0.68
N TRP A 105 8.15 25.51 0.59
CA TRP A 105 7.76 26.38 1.68
C TRP A 105 8.99 26.84 2.43
N GLN A 106 8.99 28.09 2.87
CA GLN A 106 9.96 28.61 3.82
C GLN A 106 9.27 28.97 5.13
N PHE A 107 9.94 28.64 6.21
CA PHE A 107 9.49 28.88 7.57
C PHE A 107 10.54 29.71 8.32
N LYS A 108 10.06 30.57 9.23
CA LYS A 108 10.89 31.33 10.17
C LYS A 108 10.57 30.92 11.60
N SER A 109 11.58 30.87 12.46
CA SER A 109 11.41 30.61 13.89
C SER A 109 10.73 31.78 14.59
N VAL A 110 9.84 31.46 15.53
CA VAL A 110 9.08 32.42 16.34
C VAL A 110 9.44 32.27 17.82
N LYS A 111 9.50 31.03 18.30
CA LYS A 111 9.91 30.69 19.67
C LYS A 111 10.48 29.29 19.75
N GLU A 112 11.24 29.02 20.80
CA GLU A 112 11.73 27.66 21.11
C GLU A 112 10.57 26.66 21.21
N GLY A 113 10.80 25.44 20.72
CA GLY A 113 9.82 24.35 20.74
C GLY A 113 9.76 23.60 19.41
N SER A 114 8.77 22.72 19.27
CA SER A 114 8.59 21.89 18.08
C SER A 114 7.22 22.12 17.45
N THR A 115 7.18 22.10 16.13
CA THR A 115 5.95 22.15 15.32
C THR A 115 5.92 20.98 14.36
N THR A 116 4.83 20.21 14.40
CA THR A 116 4.60 19.08 13.50
C THR A 116 3.72 19.53 12.34
N LEU A 117 4.25 19.42 11.13
CA LEU A 117 3.57 19.74 9.88
C LEU A 117 3.14 18.46 9.18
N ARG A 118 1.91 18.41 8.67
CA ARG A 118 1.42 17.33 7.80
C ARG A 118 1.14 17.88 6.41
N PHE A 119 1.80 17.31 5.42
CA PHE A 119 1.61 17.59 4.01
C PHE A 119 0.73 16.51 3.38
N GLN A 120 -0.25 16.92 2.59
CA GLN A 120 -1.15 16.03 1.85
C GLN A 120 -1.14 16.42 0.37
N TYR A 121 -0.88 15.44 -0.49
CA TYR A 121 -0.93 15.56 -1.93
C TYR A 121 -2.28 15.02 -2.43
N SER A 122 -3.09 15.90 -2.99
CA SER A 122 -4.43 15.55 -3.46
C SER A 122 -4.80 16.35 -4.71
N ARG A 123 -5.76 15.84 -5.46
CA ARG A 123 -6.33 16.53 -6.61
C ARG A 123 -7.34 17.57 -6.14
N SER A 124 -7.32 18.76 -6.73
CA SER A 124 -8.21 19.85 -6.35
C SER A 124 -9.69 19.44 -6.48
N GLY A 125 -10.45 19.53 -5.39
CA GLY A 125 -11.88 19.21 -5.34
C GLY A 125 -12.22 17.73 -5.10
N GLU A 126 -11.24 16.84 -5.02
CA GLU A 126 -11.43 15.43 -4.65
C GLU A 126 -11.04 15.20 -3.17
N ASN A 127 -11.78 14.33 -2.46
CA ASN A 127 -11.49 13.98 -1.05
C ASN A 127 -10.42 12.89 -0.90
N THR A 128 -9.69 12.59 -1.98
CA THR A 128 -8.72 11.49 -2.06
C THR A 128 -7.30 12.03 -1.93
N VAL A 129 -6.61 11.61 -0.87
CA VAL A 129 -5.19 11.91 -0.64
C VAL A 129 -4.36 10.79 -1.23
N ALA A 130 -3.46 11.14 -2.15
CA ALA A 130 -2.56 10.22 -2.84
C ALA A 130 -1.25 10.01 -2.08
N GLU A 131 -0.79 11.01 -1.34
CA GLU A 131 0.42 10.92 -0.53
C GLU A 131 0.31 11.82 0.72
N THR A 132 0.78 11.30 1.86
CA THR A 132 0.89 12.05 3.12
C THR A 132 2.33 12.00 3.60
N ARG A 133 2.90 13.16 3.98
CA ARG A 133 4.22 13.30 4.60
C ARG A 133 4.14 14.12 5.87
N GLU A 134 4.91 13.77 6.89
CA GLU A 134 4.99 14.56 8.13
C GLU A 134 6.42 15.04 8.39
N PHE A 135 6.53 16.25 8.94
CA PHE A 135 7.80 16.87 9.29
C PHE A 135 7.71 17.44 10.70
N ILE A 136 8.71 17.14 11.53
CA ILE A 136 8.92 17.82 12.81
C ILE A 136 9.94 18.93 12.58
N VAL A 137 9.49 20.16 12.82
CA VAL A 137 10.33 21.36 12.78
C VAL A 137 10.63 21.79 14.20
N THR A 138 11.89 21.72 14.60
CA THR A 138 12.34 22.07 15.95
C THR A 138 13.12 23.37 15.93
N VAL A 139 12.78 24.25 16.86
CA VAL A 139 13.44 25.53 17.10
C VAL A 139 14.18 25.43 18.43
N ASP A 140 15.51 25.60 18.42
CA ASP A 140 16.33 25.61 19.63
C ASP A 140 16.29 26.98 20.35
N ASN A 141 16.88 27.05 21.55
CA ASN A 141 16.97 28.28 22.35
C ASN A 141 17.80 29.41 21.70
N THR A 142 18.53 29.13 20.62
CA THR A 142 19.26 30.10 19.80
C THR A 142 18.53 30.45 18.49
N MET A 143 17.27 30.01 18.36
CA MET A 143 16.39 30.23 17.22
C MET A 143 16.83 29.51 15.93
N ASN A 144 17.72 28.52 16.00
CA ASN A 144 18.03 27.69 14.84
C ASN A 144 16.91 26.69 14.60
N ILE A 145 16.67 26.37 13.33
CA ILE A 145 15.64 25.43 12.93
C ILE A 145 16.30 24.12 12.46
N THR A 146 15.78 23.00 12.93
CA THR A 146 16.06 21.66 12.39
C THR A 146 14.77 21.07 11.85
N VAL A 147 14.82 20.46 10.67
CA VAL A 147 13.67 19.77 10.04
C VAL A 147 14.00 18.29 9.94
N LYS A 148 13.10 17.43 10.47
CA LYS A 148 13.18 15.97 10.36
C LYS A 148 11.88 15.46 9.73
N GLU A 149 11.98 14.69 8.65
CA GLU A 149 10.85 13.93 8.10
C GLU A 149 10.54 12.74 9.04
N THR A 150 9.27 12.50 9.29
CA THR A 150 8.75 11.47 10.21
C THR A 150 7.42 10.95 9.68
N GLY A 151 6.88 9.89 10.27
CA GLY A 151 5.50 9.49 10.00
C GLY A 151 5.27 9.05 8.56
N LYS A 152 6.31 8.54 7.89
CA LYS A 152 6.23 8.09 6.51
C LYS A 152 5.15 7.02 6.39
N THR A 153 4.15 7.29 5.55
CA THR A 153 3.05 6.36 5.31
C THR A 153 3.46 5.21 4.42
N ALA A 154 2.72 4.11 4.51
CA ALA A 154 2.89 2.96 3.63
C ALA A 154 1.64 2.70 2.80
N GLN A 155 1.84 2.19 1.59
CA GLN A 155 0.76 1.84 0.68
C GLN A 155 0.64 0.33 0.52
N ILE A 156 -0.60 -0.16 0.45
CA ILE A 156 -0.92 -1.51 -0.03
C ILE A 156 -1.77 -1.33 -1.28
N LYS A 157 -1.28 -1.87 -2.41
CA LYS A 157 -1.94 -1.82 -3.73
C LYS A 157 -2.46 -3.21 -4.08
N LEU A 158 -3.75 -3.36 -4.35
CA LEU A 158 -4.39 -4.64 -4.70
C LEU A 158 -5.27 -4.50 -5.93
N GLU A 159 -5.04 -5.35 -6.92
CA GLU A 159 -5.90 -5.48 -8.09
C GLU A 159 -7.34 -5.82 -7.69
N SER A 160 -8.28 -5.07 -8.24
CA SER A 160 -9.70 -5.07 -7.87
C SER A 160 -10.56 -4.87 -9.11
N ASN A 161 -11.66 -5.60 -9.22
CA ASN A 161 -12.63 -5.37 -10.29
C ASN A 161 -14.02 -5.12 -9.72
N PRO A 162 -14.34 -3.86 -9.37
CA PRO A 162 -15.62 -3.49 -8.78
C PRO A 162 -16.83 -3.87 -9.65
N SER A 163 -16.68 -3.99 -10.97
CA SER A 163 -17.78 -4.39 -11.88
C SER A 163 -18.30 -5.81 -11.62
N THR A 164 -17.50 -6.65 -10.94
CA THR A 164 -17.88 -8.01 -10.53
C THR A 164 -18.68 -8.04 -9.23
N GLY A 165 -18.76 -6.90 -8.51
CA GLY A 165 -19.34 -6.80 -7.17
C GLY A 165 -18.46 -7.36 -6.04
N TYR A 166 -17.27 -7.88 -6.35
CA TYR A 166 -16.27 -8.22 -5.34
C TYR A 166 -15.52 -6.97 -4.89
N GLN A 167 -15.16 -6.94 -3.61
CA GLN A 167 -14.36 -5.89 -3.02
C GLN A 167 -13.35 -6.44 -2.03
N TRP A 168 -12.22 -5.75 -1.92
CA TRP A 168 -11.26 -5.98 -0.86
C TRP A 168 -11.71 -5.28 0.43
N SER A 169 -11.50 -5.98 1.54
CA SER A 169 -11.61 -5.46 2.90
C SER A 169 -10.48 -6.07 3.73
N TYR A 170 -10.10 -5.47 4.85
CA TYR A 170 -9.09 -6.04 5.74
C TYR A 170 -9.57 -6.15 7.18
N ILE A 171 -8.94 -7.05 7.93
CA ILE A 171 -9.07 -7.20 9.38
C ILE A 171 -7.69 -7.24 10.05
N GLY A 172 -7.63 -7.25 11.38
CA GLY A 172 -6.37 -7.29 12.15
C GLY A 172 -5.79 -5.92 12.54
N MET A 173 -6.52 -4.83 12.31
CA MET A 173 -6.08 -3.48 12.64
C MET A 173 -5.88 -3.26 14.15
N GLN A 174 -4.74 -2.67 14.51
CA GLN A 174 -4.45 -2.21 15.88
C GLN A 174 -4.40 -0.68 15.91
N LYS A 175 -5.54 -0.05 16.22
CA LYS A 175 -5.73 1.42 16.12
C LYS A 175 -4.83 2.26 17.03
N SER A 176 -4.17 1.66 18.02
CA SER A 176 -3.16 2.33 18.85
C SER A 176 -1.79 2.43 18.16
N VAL A 177 -1.50 1.52 17.23
CA VAL A 177 -0.20 1.40 16.54
C VAL A 177 -0.28 1.99 15.13
N LEU A 178 -1.38 1.74 14.42
CA LEU A 178 -1.54 2.04 13.01
C LEU A 178 -2.97 2.53 12.71
N VAL A 179 -3.13 3.43 11.75
CA VAL A 179 -4.43 3.87 11.23
C VAL A 179 -4.45 3.87 9.70
N GLU A 180 -5.62 3.60 9.10
CA GLU A 180 -5.86 3.88 7.67
C GLU A 180 -6.04 5.39 7.49
N ASP A 181 -5.16 6.00 6.70
CA ASP A 181 -5.20 7.42 6.38
C ASP A 181 -6.17 7.68 5.21
N SER A 182 -6.15 6.84 4.19
CA SER A 182 -7.08 6.89 3.06
C SER A 182 -7.18 5.55 2.30
N LYS A 183 -8.24 5.42 1.49
CA LYS A 183 -8.39 4.41 0.45
C LYS A 183 -8.76 5.08 -0.86
N ILE A 184 -8.03 4.78 -1.94
CA ILE A 184 -8.31 5.26 -3.30
C ILE A 184 -8.45 4.08 -4.26
N TYR A 185 -9.23 4.26 -5.32
CA TYR A 185 -9.33 3.29 -6.42
C TYR A 185 -8.87 3.96 -7.71
N VAL A 186 -7.95 3.32 -8.42
CA VAL A 186 -7.42 3.81 -9.69
C VAL A 186 -7.80 2.84 -10.79
N THR A 187 -8.48 3.32 -11.83
CA THR A 187 -8.75 2.52 -13.04
C THR A 187 -7.47 2.35 -13.85
N ALA A 188 -7.23 1.17 -14.45
CA ALA A 188 -6.08 0.97 -15.33
C ALA A 188 -6.11 2.00 -16.49
N ALA A 189 -5.04 2.80 -16.62
CA ALA A 189 -4.98 3.96 -17.52
C ALA A 189 -5.26 3.62 -18.99
N GLU A 190 -4.95 2.40 -19.43
CA GLU A 190 -5.18 1.93 -20.80
C GLU A 190 -6.65 1.55 -21.09
N GLN A 191 -7.52 1.62 -20.08
CA GLN A 191 -8.90 1.13 -20.16
C GLN A 191 -9.94 2.17 -19.74
N GLU A 192 -9.56 3.45 -19.66
CA GLU A 192 -10.48 4.56 -19.36
C GLU A 192 -11.64 4.58 -20.37
N GLY A 193 -12.88 4.52 -19.87
CA GLY A 193 -14.10 4.49 -20.68
C GLY A 193 -14.59 3.11 -21.15
N LYS A 194 -13.90 2.02 -20.83
CA LYS A 194 -14.39 0.65 -21.11
C LYS A 194 -15.19 0.09 -19.94
N ILE A 195 -16.43 -0.31 -20.21
CA ILE A 195 -17.33 -0.94 -19.24
C ILE A 195 -16.75 -2.32 -18.85
N GLY A 196 -16.56 -2.57 -17.54
CA GLY A 196 -16.12 -3.86 -17.00
C GLY A 196 -14.62 -3.99 -16.71
N SER A 197 -13.81 -2.97 -17.00
CA SER A 197 -12.38 -2.97 -16.69
C SER A 197 -12.14 -2.89 -15.19
N GLY A 198 -11.24 -3.75 -14.69
CA GLY A 198 -10.73 -3.66 -13.33
C GLY A 198 -9.80 -2.46 -13.12
N GLY A 199 -9.22 -2.38 -11.93
CA GLY A 199 -8.28 -1.36 -11.50
C GLY A 199 -7.60 -1.80 -10.21
N THR A 200 -7.08 -0.85 -9.45
CA THR A 200 -6.30 -1.13 -8.26
C THR A 200 -6.89 -0.35 -7.08
N ASP A 201 -7.26 -1.07 -6.01
CA ASP A 201 -7.50 -0.46 -4.71
C ASP A 201 -6.15 -0.16 -4.04
N ILE A 202 -5.97 1.05 -3.51
CA ILE A 202 -4.77 1.49 -2.81
C ILE A 202 -5.17 1.99 -1.42
N TRP A 203 -4.65 1.36 -0.38
CA TRP A 203 -4.78 1.82 1.01
C TRP A 203 -3.51 2.52 1.44
N ILE A 204 -3.66 3.63 2.16
CA ILE A 204 -2.56 4.37 2.77
C ILE A 204 -2.67 4.19 4.29
N PHE A 205 -1.59 3.74 4.92
CA PHE A 205 -1.51 3.53 6.36
C PHE A 205 -0.48 4.46 7.01
N ARG A 206 -0.82 4.96 8.19
CA ARG A 206 0.02 5.86 8.99
C ARG A 206 0.29 5.26 10.37
N GLY A 207 1.53 5.39 10.83
CA GLY A 207 1.97 4.97 12.15
C GLY A 207 1.52 5.94 13.24
N LEU A 208 1.17 5.40 14.41
CA LEU A 208 0.80 6.15 15.62
C LEU A 208 1.71 5.81 16.80
N GLN A 209 2.20 4.58 16.85
CA GLN A 209 3.10 4.09 17.89
C GLN A 209 4.01 3.00 17.32
N GLU A 210 5.25 2.91 17.81
CA GLU A 210 6.18 1.82 17.45
C GLU A 210 5.54 0.45 17.72
N GLY A 211 5.62 -0.45 16.74
CA GLY A 211 5.12 -1.82 16.86
C GLY A 211 4.70 -2.48 15.54
N PRO A 212 4.58 -3.82 15.52
CA PRO A 212 4.09 -4.55 14.36
C PRO A 212 2.56 -4.68 14.36
N VAL A 213 1.96 -4.60 13.17
CA VAL A 213 0.55 -4.90 12.88
C VAL A 213 0.48 -5.85 11.71
N ILE A 214 -0.35 -6.90 11.80
CA ILE A 214 -0.61 -7.81 10.67
C ILE A 214 -2.03 -7.56 10.19
N LEU A 215 -2.17 -7.24 8.91
CA LEU A 215 -3.46 -7.07 8.24
C LEU A 215 -3.75 -8.27 7.34
N GLU A 216 -4.95 -8.82 7.48
CA GLU A 216 -5.49 -9.85 6.58
C GLU A 216 -6.48 -9.19 5.63
N PHE A 217 -6.14 -9.14 4.35
CA PHE A 217 -6.99 -8.65 3.28
C PHE A 217 -7.80 -9.80 2.68
N LYS A 218 -9.11 -9.59 2.53
CA LYS A 218 -10.10 -10.53 1.98
C LYS A 218 -10.81 -9.92 0.80
N TYR A 219 -10.73 -10.58 -0.36
CA TYR A 219 -11.50 -10.22 -1.56
C TYR A 219 -12.77 -11.05 -1.62
N ARG A 220 -13.93 -10.42 -1.43
CA ARG A 220 -15.21 -11.12 -1.35
C ARG A 220 -16.36 -10.27 -1.86
N TYR A 221 -17.48 -10.93 -2.17
CA TYR A 221 -18.74 -10.24 -2.33
C TYR A 221 -19.21 -9.74 -0.94
N PRO A 222 -19.57 -8.46 -0.77
CA PRO A 222 -19.84 -7.87 0.55
C PRO A 222 -20.91 -8.60 1.37
N TRP A 223 -21.90 -9.15 0.68
CA TRP A 223 -23.16 -9.61 1.26
C TRP A 223 -23.32 -11.13 1.28
N THR A 224 -22.39 -11.89 0.70
CA THR A 224 -22.48 -13.36 0.64
C THR A 224 -21.14 -14.03 0.30
N GLY A 225 -20.98 -15.27 0.77
CA GLY A 225 -19.89 -16.16 0.38
C GLY A 225 -18.54 -15.96 1.09
N PRO A 226 -17.65 -16.96 1.03
CA PRO A 226 -16.28 -16.86 1.54
C PRO A 226 -15.44 -15.93 0.66
N ALA A 227 -14.31 -15.47 1.20
CA ALA A 227 -13.32 -14.76 0.41
C ALA A 227 -12.71 -15.68 -0.66
N ILE A 228 -12.60 -15.16 -1.89
CA ILE A 228 -12.01 -15.90 -3.01
C ILE A 228 -10.51 -15.63 -3.15
N LYS A 229 -10.00 -14.56 -2.51
CA LYS A 229 -8.58 -14.29 -2.34
C LYS A 229 -8.36 -13.78 -0.92
N THR A 230 -7.26 -14.21 -0.32
CA THR A 230 -6.79 -13.71 0.99
C THR A 230 -5.31 -13.39 0.89
N LYS A 231 -4.89 -12.27 1.47
CA LYS A 231 -3.49 -11.81 1.46
C LYS A 231 -3.11 -11.25 2.83
N PHE A 232 -1.88 -11.51 3.27
CA PHE A 232 -1.39 -11.04 4.56
C PHE A 232 -0.27 -10.02 4.38
N PHE A 233 -0.32 -8.95 5.16
CA PHE A 233 0.70 -7.91 5.17
C PHE A 233 1.12 -7.62 6.61
N LYS A 234 2.42 -7.58 6.88
CA LYS A 234 2.97 -7.06 8.12
C LYS A 234 3.36 -5.61 7.92
N LEU A 235 2.79 -4.72 8.72
CA LEU A 235 3.14 -3.31 8.79
C LEU A 235 3.95 -3.10 10.07
N THR A 236 5.17 -2.60 9.96
CA THR A 236 6.03 -2.32 11.11
C THR A 236 6.17 -0.82 11.24
N VAL A 237 5.74 -0.28 12.38
CA VAL A 237 5.90 1.13 12.72
C VAL A 237 7.17 1.28 13.55
N ASP A 238 8.09 2.15 13.11
CA ASP A 238 9.33 2.45 13.83
C ASP A 238 9.14 3.59 14.87
N LYS A 239 10.23 3.98 15.54
CA LYS A 239 10.24 5.06 16.55
C LYS A 239 9.97 6.44 15.96
N GLU A 240 10.25 6.60 14.68
CA GLU A 240 9.95 7.78 13.87
C GLU A 240 8.55 7.73 13.26
N LEU A 241 7.74 6.73 13.63
CA LEU A 241 6.39 6.48 13.11
C LEU A 241 6.34 6.18 11.60
N ASN A 242 7.48 5.87 10.98
CA ASN A 242 7.51 5.39 9.62
C ASN A 242 6.92 3.99 9.56
N VAL A 243 6.20 3.69 8.49
CA VAL A 243 5.55 2.40 8.29
C VAL A 243 6.28 1.65 7.17
N ASP A 244 6.76 0.46 7.49
CA ASP A 244 7.28 -0.50 6.51
C ASP A 244 6.28 -1.63 6.28
N VAL A 245 6.01 -1.95 5.01
CA VAL A 245 5.13 -3.06 4.62
C VAL A 245 5.95 -4.25 4.15
N THR A 246 5.64 -5.42 4.68
CA THR A 246 6.12 -6.71 4.19
C THR A 246 4.91 -7.54 3.74
N TYR A 247 4.89 -7.96 2.47
CA TYR A 247 3.91 -8.93 2.00
C TYR A 247 4.28 -10.32 2.51
N LEU A 248 3.38 -10.92 3.30
CA LEU A 248 3.58 -12.24 3.89
C LEU A 248 3.07 -13.37 2.99
N GLY A 249 2.43 -13.04 1.87
CA GLY A 249 1.86 -14.01 0.94
C GLY A 249 0.35 -14.20 1.11
N GLU A 250 -0.15 -15.21 0.38
CA GLU A 250 -1.51 -15.74 0.53
C GLU A 250 -1.52 -16.76 1.67
N PRO A 251 -2.69 -17.16 2.22
CA PRO A 251 -2.73 -18.28 3.15
C PRO A 251 -2.14 -19.51 2.46
N THR A 252 -0.90 -19.81 2.80
CA THR A 252 -0.39 -21.16 2.60
C THR A 252 -1.08 -22.03 3.62
N SER A 253 -1.11 -23.35 3.41
CA SER A 253 -1.59 -24.28 4.44
C SER A 253 -0.79 -24.17 5.78
N GLN A 254 0.22 -23.29 5.85
CA GLN A 254 1.24 -23.15 6.88
C GLN A 254 1.25 -21.79 7.62
N THR A 255 0.41 -20.80 7.28
CA THR A 255 0.15 -19.61 8.14
C THR A 255 -1.20 -19.66 8.85
N PHE A 256 -2.11 -20.54 8.40
CA PHE A 256 -3.48 -20.67 8.87
C PHE A 256 -3.62 -21.41 10.23
N ASN A 257 -2.57 -21.40 11.06
CA ASN A 257 -2.47 -22.20 12.29
C ASN A 257 -1.46 -21.64 13.32
N ASP A 258 -0.78 -20.54 13.01
CA ASP A 258 0.21 -19.92 13.89
C ASP A 258 -0.51 -18.90 14.78
N ILE A 259 -1.05 -19.36 15.90
CA ILE A 259 -1.90 -18.53 16.75
C ILE A 259 -1.08 -17.64 17.69
N ASN A 260 0.22 -17.90 17.83
CA ASN A 260 1.13 -17.12 18.67
C ASN A 260 1.97 -16.11 17.88
N GLY A 261 1.94 -16.16 16.55
CA GLY A 261 2.60 -15.23 15.63
C GLY A 261 4.12 -15.40 15.56
N ASP A 262 4.65 -16.57 15.92
CA ASP A 262 6.09 -16.85 15.93
C ASP A 262 6.66 -17.27 14.56
N GLY A 263 5.79 -17.37 13.55
CA GLY A 263 6.11 -17.78 12.19
C GLY A 263 6.19 -19.29 12.00
N LYS A 264 5.86 -20.11 13.01
CA LYS A 264 5.92 -21.56 12.96
C LYS A 264 4.64 -22.19 13.48
N VAL A 265 3.98 -22.96 12.61
CA VAL A 265 2.85 -23.80 13.02
C VAL A 265 3.35 -25.07 13.69
N ASN A 266 3.17 -25.19 15.00
CA ASN A 266 3.65 -26.36 15.75
C ASN A 266 2.82 -26.68 17.02
N LEU A 267 3.34 -27.58 17.86
CA LEU A 267 2.70 -28.01 19.10
C LEU A 267 2.45 -26.88 20.11
N ILE A 268 3.21 -25.79 20.02
CA ILE A 268 3.05 -24.60 20.87
C ILE A 268 1.72 -23.92 20.58
N ASP A 269 1.35 -23.76 19.30
CA ASP A 269 0.03 -23.22 18.91
C ASP A 269 -1.10 -24.07 19.46
N PHE A 270 -0.99 -25.39 19.30
CA PHE A 270 -2.01 -26.30 19.81
C PHE A 270 -2.13 -26.28 21.34
N ALA A 271 -1.00 -26.14 22.05
CA ALA A 271 -1.00 -26.00 23.50
C ALA A 271 -1.64 -24.68 23.95
N LEU A 272 -1.34 -23.57 23.27
CA LEU A 272 -1.92 -22.26 23.55
C LEU A 272 -3.43 -22.23 23.26
N LEU A 273 -3.89 -22.83 22.17
CA LEU A 273 -5.32 -22.93 21.86
C LEU A 273 -6.06 -23.73 22.93
N LYS A 274 -5.50 -24.87 23.36
CA LYS A 274 -6.07 -25.67 24.44
C LYS A 274 -6.10 -24.93 25.77
N LYS A 275 -5.05 -24.18 26.09
CA LYS A 275 -5.00 -23.36 27.29
C LYS A 275 -6.06 -22.26 27.25
N TYR A 276 -6.20 -21.58 26.11
CA TYR A 276 -7.26 -20.60 25.88
C TYR A 276 -8.67 -21.20 26.06
N LEU A 277 -8.92 -22.39 25.51
CA LEU A 277 -10.20 -23.09 25.67
C LEU A 277 -10.50 -23.54 27.11
N LEU A 278 -9.45 -23.77 27.92
CA LEU A 278 -9.59 -24.26 29.28
C LEU A 278 -9.94 -23.15 30.27
N ASP A 279 -9.21 -22.03 30.22
CA ASP A 279 -9.33 -20.96 31.22
C ASP A 279 -9.17 -19.54 30.66
N ASN A 280 -8.94 -19.40 29.34
CA ASN A 280 -8.83 -18.11 28.67
C ASN A 280 -7.74 -17.18 29.26
N THR A 281 -6.70 -17.74 29.91
CA THR A 281 -5.65 -16.94 30.56
C THR A 281 -4.48 -16.58 29.64
N VAL A 282 -4.48 -17.05 28.40
CA VAL A 282 -3.40 -16.82 27.43
C VAL A 282 -3.86 -15.89 26.32
N VAL A 283 -2.92 -15.07 25.83
CA VAL A 283 -3.14 -14.22 24.67
C VAL A 283 -2.85 -15.03 23.41
N ILE A 284 -3.84 -15.18 22.55
CA ILE A 284 -3.73 -15.82 21.23
C ILE A 284 -4.36 -14.93 20.17
N ASN A 285 -3.96 -15.12 18.92
CA ASN A 285 -4.67 -14.54 17.80
C ASN A 285 -5.99 -15.30 17.58
N LYS A 286 -7.09 -14.68 18.02
CA LYS A 286 -8.44 -15.25 17.96
C LYS A 286 -8.94 -15.49 16.53
N ASP A 287 -8.52 -14.65 15.60
CA ASP A 287 -8.91 -14.76 14.19
C ASP A 287 -8.21 -15.93 13.49
N LEU A 288 -7.02 -16.33 13.98
CA LEU A 288 -6.31 -17.53 13.51
C LEU A 288 -6.72 -18.79 14.28
N ALA A 289 -7.32 -18.62 15.45
CA ALA A 289 -7.79 -19.70 16.31
C ALA A 289 -9.17 -20.25 15.90
N ASP A 290 -10.00 -19.47 15.21
CA ASP A 290 -11.28 -19.90 14.63
C ASP A 290 -11.04 -20.55 13.25
N ARG A 291 -10.90 -21.87 13.25
CA ARG A 291 -10.41 -22.68 12.12
C ARG A 291 -11.50 -23.07 11.14
N ASN A 292 -12.74 -23.19 11.60
CA ASN A 292 -13.89 -23.44 10.74
C ASN A 292 -14.64 -22.15 10.35
N CYS A 293 -14.17 -20.98 10.83
CA CYS A 293 -14.74 -19.66 10.57
C CYS A 293 -16.20 -19.56 11.00
N ASP A 294 -16.59 -20.24 12.07
CA ASP A 294 -17.96 -20.23 12.58
C ASP A 294 -18.22 -19.09 13.60
N GLY A 295 -17.18 -18.29 13.88
CA GLY A 295 -17.19 -17.19 14.83
C GLY A 295 -16.97 -17.62 16.28
N LYS A 296 -16.69 -18.90 16.55
CA LYS A 296 -16.54 -19.45 17.89
C LYS A 296 -15.28 -20.30 18.00
N ILE A 297 -14.34 -19.85 18.83
CA ILE A 297 -13.16 -20.64 19.18
C ILE A 297 -13.57 -21.75 20.16
N ASN A 298 -13.59 -23.00 19.69
CA ASN A 298 -14.05 -24.15 20.43
C ASN A 298 -13.25 -25.43 20.11
N ALA A 299 -13.73 -26.58 20.62
CA ALA A 299 -13.05 -27.87 20.46
C ALA A 299 -12.93 -28.33 18.99
N ILE A 300 -13.82 -27.86 18.12
CA ILE A 300 -13.75 -28.12 16.68
C ILE A 300 -12.47 -27.51 16.10
N ASP A 301 -12.14 -26.28 16.50
CA ASP A 301 -10.94 -25.60 16.02
C ASP A 301 -9.67 -26.28 16.51
N ALA A 302 -9.67 -26.71 17.77
CA ALA A 302 -8.57 -27.51 18.31
C ALA A 302 -8.40 -28.83 17.53
N ALA A 303 -9.48 -29.49 17.12
CA ALA A 303 -9.40 -30.70 16.30
C ALA A 303 -8.82 -30.40 14.90
N LEU A 304 -9.20 -29.28 14.30
CA LEU A 304 -8.70 -28.84 13.00
C LEU A 304 -7.22 -28.43 13.03
N LEU A 305 -6.77 -27.77 14.10
CA LEU A 305 -5.36 -27.45 14.33
C LEU A 305 -4.54 -28.73 14.57
N LYS A 306 -5.05 -29.66 15.39
CA LYS A 306 -4.40 -30.97 15.61
C LYS A 306 -4.25 -31.76 14.32
N LYS A 307 -5.28 -31.78 13.46
CA LYS A 307 -5.22 -32.45 12.15
C LYS A 307 -4.14 -31.85 11.27
N ALA A 308 -3.98 -30.53 11.28
CA ALA A 308 -2.95 -29.83 10.50
C ALA A 308 -1.52 -30.13 10.96
N LEU A 309 -1.31 -30.46 12.25
CA LEU A 309 0.00 -30.85 12.79
C LEU A 309 0.41 -32.30 12.50
N LEU A 310 -0.52 -33.13 12.02
CA LEU A 310 -0.32 -34.56 11.77
C LEU A 310 -0.23 -34.91 10.27
N ALA A 311 -0.38 -33.91 9.40
CA ALA A 311 -0.30 -34.02 7.95
C ALA A 311 1.12 -33.66 7.47
#